data_AF-A0A833RT50-F1
#
_entry.id   AF-A0A833RT50-F1
#
_cell.length_a   1.000
_cell.length_b   1.000
_cell.length_c   1.000
_cell.angle_alpha   90.00
_cell.angle_beta   90.00
_cell.angle_gamma   90.00
#
_symmetry.space_group_name_H-M   'P 1'
#
loop_
_entity.id
_entity.type
_entity.pdbx_description
1 polymer ?
#
loop_
_entity_poly.entity_id
_entity_poly.type
_entity_poly.pdbx_seq_one_letter_code
_entity_poly.pdbx_strand_id
1 'polypeptide(L)'
;MWLYRFLTALSSGVSILSACIDGASMPVLSKTTGLNLPQVLTDTPEYFSAKRLLRGSTKQNEDRVINAGIEKLTGLIKAGVLKLGENVDWRSWLLIDQSATDILTMFRLEKGLSGALTSPGVKAMERYLTSVNRHKQKSVIGVFSAHYGDDAVETLVTVQRTIKTEEGLDTIRQLRNAQLSGWLKSDRSVDDVFTLLKLEKYGYGALASPKMEVLEDYINLFK
;
A
#
# COMPACT_ATOMS: atom_id res chain seq x y z
N MET A 1 -21.75 15.87 -22.91
CA MET A 1 -20.51 15.72 -23.72
C MET A 1 -19.63 14.56 -23.24
N TRP A 2 -20.21 13.48 -22.69
CA TRP A 2 -19.46 12.34 -22.10
C TRP A 2 -19.64 11.03 -22.91
N LEU A 3 -20.80 10.84 -23.54
CA LEU A 3 -21.10 9.65 -24.36
C LEU A 3 -20.19 9.52 -25.59
N TYR A 4 -19.75 10.63 -26.19
CA TYR A 4 -18.94 10.59 -27.42
C TYR A 4 -17.49 10.13 -27.21
N ARG A 5 -16.96 10.23 -25.97
CA ARG A 5 -15.60 9.79 -25.63
C ARG A 5 -15.50 8.30 -25.32
N PHE A 6 -16.61 7.67 -24.92
CA PHE A 6 -16.66 6.24 -24.62
C PHE A 6 -16.63 5.39 -25.90
N LEU A 7 -17.25 5.87 -26.99
CA LEU A 7 -17.31 5.16 -28.27
C LEU A 7 -15.98 5.16 -29.05
N THR A 8 -15.12 6.17 -28.84
CA THR A 8 -13.86 6.27 -29.60
C THR A 8 -12.74 5.38 -29.05
N ALA A 9 -12.87 4.86 -27.82
CA ALA A 9 -11.84 4.03 -27.19
C ALA A 9 -11.88 2.56 -27.63
N LEU A 10 -13.02 2.06 -28.15
CA LEU A 10 -13.18 0.64 -28.51
C LEU A 10 -12.72 0.28 -29.93
N SER A 11 -12.28 1.26 -30.74
CA SER A 11 -12.03 1.07 -32.19
C SER A 11 -10.56 1.06 -32.62
N SER A 12 -9.59 1.16 -31.70
CA SER A 12 -8.18 1.25 -32.10
C SER A 12 -7.31 0.27 -31.33
N GLY A 13 -6.89 -0.81 -31.99
CA GLY A 13 -5.85 -1.66 -31.39
C GLY A 13 -5.60 -3.02 -32.02
N VAL A 14 -5.69 -3.18 -33.35
CA VAL A 14 -5.08 -4.34 -34.04
C VAL A 14 -4.11 -3.80 -35.09
N SER A 15 -2.80 -3.88 -34.82
CA SER A 15 -1.72 -3.88 -35.83
C SER A 15 -0.37 -4.32 -35.22
N ILE A 16 -0.11 -5.62 -35.38
CA ILE A 16 1.11 -6.38 -35.72
C ILE A 16 2.51 -5.71 -35.65
N LEU A 17 3.43 -6.45 -34.99
CA LEU A 17 4.91 -6.62 -35.10
C LEU A 17 5.77 -5.65 -35.93
N SER A 18 6.90 -5.21 -35.34
CA SER A 18 8.21 -5.21 -36.03
C SER A 18 9.42 -5.14 -35.07
N ALA A 19 10.31 -6.13 -35.23
CA ALA A 19 11.79 -6.14 -35.15
C ALA A 19 12.57 -5.71 -33.89
N CYS A 20 13.38 -6.68 -33.42
CA CYS A 20 14.55 -6.54 -32.55
C CYS A 20 15.67 -5.71 -33.19
N ILE A 21 16.56 -5.11 -32.38
CA ILE A 21 18.00 -4.92 -32.66
C ILE A 21 18.76 -4.83 -31.32
N ASP A 22 19.74 -5.72 -31.16
CA ASP A 22 20.76 -5.72 -30.11
C ASP A 22 21.81 -4.62 -30.32
N GLY A 23 22.38 -4.11 -29.22
CA GLY A 23 23.50 -3.17 -29.27
C GLY A 23 24.11 -2.92 -27.89
N ALA A 24 25.01 -3.81 -27.49
CA ALA A 24 25.88 -3.66 -26.32
C ALA A 24 26.89 -2.50 -26.51
N SER A 25 27.20 -1.75 -25.46
CA SER A 25 28.57 -1.33 -25.12
C SER A 25 28.63 -0.61 -23.77
N MET A 26 29.45 -1.12 -22.85
CA MET A 26 29.99 -0.40 -21.70
C MET A 26 31.25 0.40 -22.12
N PRO A 27 31.66 1.39 -21.32
CA PRO A 27 33.07 1.43 -20.97
C PRO A 27 33.35 1.67 -19.48
N VAL A 28 34.60 1.34 -19.16
CA VAL A 28 35.24 1.12 -17.86
C VAL A 28 36.17 2.30 -17.51
N LEU A 29 36.24 2.62 -16.21
CA LEU A 29 37.38 3.07 -15.36
C LEU A 29 38.29 4.27 -15.74
N SER A 30 38.56 5.10 -14.73
CA SER A 30 39.91 5.58 -14.27
C SER A 30 39.73 6.25 -12.88
N LYS A 31 40.25 5.72 -11.75
CA LYS A 31 41.57 5.97 -11.06
C LYS A 31 41.99 7.47 -11.03
N THR A 32 42.49 8.11 -9.97
CA THR A 32 43.35 7.68 -8.84
C THR A 32 43.52 8.80 -7.79
N THR A 33 43.68 8.42 -6.51
CA THR A 33 44.65 8.91 -5.48
C THR A 33 44.66 10.37 -4.97
N GLY A 34 44.64 10.51 -3.63
CA GLY A 34 45.22 11.66 -2.92
C GLY A 34 44.90 11.72 -1.42
N LEU A 35 45.77 11.13 -0.58
CA LEU A 35 45.78 11.25 0.88
C LEU A 35 46.10 12.68 1.34
N ASN A 36 45.48 13.15 2.43
CA ASN A 36 46.18 13.61 3.64
C ASN A 36 45.20 14.11 4.73
N LEU A 37 45.52 13.76 5.98
CA LEU A 37 44.98 14.25 7.26
C LEU A 37 46.13 15.00 7.98
N PRO A 38 45.86 16.06 8.75
CA PRO A 38 46.22 15.98 10.18
C PRO A 38 45.25 16.69 11.17
N GLN A 39 45.05 16.02 12.32
CA GLN A 39 45.08 16.45 13.74
C GLN A 39 44.35 17.74 14.20
N VAL A 40 43.28 17.65 15.03
CA VAL A 40 43.20 17.70 16.53
C VAL A 40 43.36 19.10 17.16
N LEU A 41 42.33 19.61 17.87
CA LEU A 41 42.45 20.27 19.20
C LEU A 41 41.08 20.50 19.92
N THR A 42 41.00 19.93 21.13
CA THR A 42 40.31 20.24 22.41
C THR A 42 39.16 21.28 22.57
N ASP A 43 38.00 20.77 23.08
CA ASP A 43 37.15 21.17 24.24
C ASP A 43 36.79 22.65 24.62
N THR A 44 35.49 22.98 24.44
CA THR A 44 34.44 23.66 25.31
C THR A 44 34.75 24.92 26.15
N PRO A 45 33.80 25.88 26.38
CA PRO A 45 32.38 25.65 26.74
C PRO A 45 31.27 26.65 26.26
N GLU A 46 30.03 26.15 26.36
CA GLU A 46 28.71 26.80 26.56
C GLU A 46 28.41 28.25 26.08
N TYR A 47 27.46 28.36 25.15
CA TYR A 47 26.35 29.32 25.28
C TYR A 47 25.05 28.70 24.80
N PHE A 48 24.11 28.55 25.73
CA PHE A 48 22.77 27.99 25.55
C PHE A 48 22.00 28.74 24.44
N SER A 49 21.83 28.12 23.28
CA SER A 49 20.70 28.40 22.42
C SER A 49 19.78 27.18 22.44
N ALA A 50 18.83 27.21 23.36
CA ALA A 50 17.76 26.24 23.45
C ALA A 50 16.93 26.27 22.15
N LYS A 51 17.37 25.53 21.13
CA LYS A 51 16.53 25.15 20.01
C LYS A 51 15.57 24.08 20.52
N ARG A 52 14.42 24.57 20.98
CA ARG A 52 13.20 23.82 21.26
C ARG A 52 12.86 22.97 20.03
N LEU A 53 13.36 21.73 19.98
CA LEU A 53 13.02 20.77 18.93
C LEU A 53 11.62 20.24 19.20
N LEU A 54 10.64 20.91 18.62
CA LEU A 54 9.28 20.43 18.44
C LEU A 54 9.27 19.40 17.30
N ARG A 55 9.69 18.14 17.55
CA ARG A 55 9.41 17.04 16.62
C ARG A 55 9.64 15.66 17.24
N GLY A 56 8.57 14.93 17.56
CA GLY A 56 8.65 13.52 17.96
C GLY A 56 7.37 12.84 18.43
N SER A 57 6.17 13.28 18.04
CA SER A 57 4.93 12.70 18.60
C SER A 57 4.33 11.54 17.77
N THR A 58 4.71 11.36 16.51
CA THR A 58 4.09 10.33 15.65
C THR A 58 4.73 8.96 15.82
N LYS A 59 6.07 8.86 15.84
CA LYS A 59 6.78 7.59 15.95
C LYS A 59 6.41 6.79 17.20
N GLN A 60 6.30 7.47 18.35
CA GLN A 60 6.00 6.81 19.62
C GLN A 60 4.61 6.16 19.66
N ASN A 61 3.61 6.79 19.04
CA ASN A 61 2.27 6.23 18.97
C ASN A 61 2.25 4.96 18.09
N GLU A 62 2.91 5.03 16.94
CA GLU A 62 2.93 3.94 15.98
C GLU A 62 3.74 2.74 16.49
N ASP A 63 4.87 2.96 17.17
CA ASP A 63 5.68 1.90 17.79
C ASP A 63 4.90 1.18 18.89
N ARG A 64 4.07 1.91 19.66
CA ARG A 64 3.15 1.30 20.64
C ARG A 64 2.11 0.42 19.98
N VAL A 65 1.53 0.85 18.86
CA VAL A 65 0.54 0.06 18.11
C VAL A 65 1.18 -1.21 17.54
N ILE A 66 2.42 -1.11 17.03
CA ILE A 66 3.16 -2.27 16.52
C ILE A 66 3.47 -3.26 17.65
N ASN A 67 4.00 -2.79 18.79
CA ASN A 67 4.29 -3.67 19.93
C ASN A 67 3.03 -4.33 20.49
N ALA A 68 1.92 -3.59 20.58
CA ALA A 68 0.62 -4.16 20.97
C ALA A 68 0.14 -5.22 19.97
N GLY A 69 0.40 -5.04 18.67
CA GLY A 69 0.17 -6.06 17.64
C GLY A 69 0.99 -7.32 17.87
N ILE A 70 2.29 -7.19 18.21
CA ILE A 70 3.20 -8.31 18.50
C ILE A 70 2.77 -9.07 19.76
N GLU A 71 2.41 -8.37 20.83
CA GLU A 71 1.91 -8.99 22.06
C GLU A 71 0.61 -9.76 21.80
N LYS A 72 -0.31 -9.15 21.02
CA LYS A 72 -1.56 -9.82 20.65
C LYS A 72 -1.31 -11.06 19.78
N LEU A 73 -0.40 -11.01 18.81
CA LEU A 73 0.00 -12.20 18.04
C LEU A 73 0.52 -13.31 18.97
N THR A 74 1.41 -12.95 19.89
CA THR A 74 1.97 -13.91 20.86
C THR A 74 0.85 -14.56 21.68
N GLY A 75 -0.17 -13.78 22.07
CA GLY A 75 -1.37 -14.30 22.72
C GLY A 75 -2.20 -15.23 21.84
N LEU A 76 -2.41 -14.89 20.57
CA LEU A 76 -3.20 -15.71 19.63
C LEU A 76 -2.52 -17.04 19.27
N ILE A 77 -1.19 -17.06 19.19
CA ILE A 77 -0.40 -18.28 18.98
C ILE A 77 -0.49 -19.18 20.22
N LYS A 78 -0.25 -18.62 21.41
CA LYS A 78 -0.37 -19.38 22.68
C LYS A 78 -1.78 -19.92 22.92
N ALA A 79 -2.81 -19.20 22.48
CA ALA A 79 -4.20 -19.60 22.59
C ALA A 79 -4.63 -20.61 21.49
N GLY A 80 -3.75 -20.97 20.55
CA GLY A 80 -4.06 -21.89 19.44
C GLY A 80 -5.06 -21.34 18.42
N VAL A 81 -5.38 -20.04 18.47
CA VAL A 81 -6.30 -19.37 17.53
C VAL A 81 -5.65 -19.29 16.15
N LEU A 82 -4.36 -18.96 16.11
CA LEU A 82 -3.53 -19.07 14.91
C LEU A 82 -2.99 -20.50 14.85
N LYS A 83 -3.18 -21.19 13.72
CA LYS A 83 -2.70 -22.56 13.48
C LYS A 83 -1.17 -22.59 13.29
N LEU A 84 -0.45 -22.25 14.34
CA LEU A 84 0.98 -22.44 14.47
C LEU A 84 1.23 -23.46 15.57
N GLY A 85 2.31 -24.24 15.45
CA GLY A 85 2.65 -25.24 16.47
C GLY A 85 2.71 -24.62 17.87
N GLU A 86 2.36 -25.42 18.88
CA GLU A 86 2.11 -25.02 20.29
C GLU A 86 3.30 -24.33 20.99
N ASN A 87 4.49 -24.30 20.36
CA ASN A 87 5.74 -23.79 20.93
C ASN A 87 6.59 -22.95 19.95
N VAL A 88 5.94 -22.27 19.01
CA VAL A 88 6.61 -21.51 17.94
C VAL A 88 6.88 -20.06 18.38
N ASP A 89 8.14 -19.60 18.29
CA ASP A 89 8.51 -18.20 18.51
C ASP A 89 7.76 -17.28 17.54
N TRP A 90 7.30 -16.12 18.00
CA TRP A 90 6.54 -15.16 17.19
C TRP A 90 7.34 -14.69 15.96
N ARG A 91 8.69 -14.73 16.01
CA ARG A 91 9.52 -14.45 14.83
C ARG A 91 9.35 -15.47 13.72
N SER A 92 9.04 -16.72 14.04
CA SER A 92 8.78 -17.76 13.04
C SER A 92 7.56 -17.43 12.18
N TRP A 93 6.58 -16.70 12.74
CA TRP A 93 5.44 -16.17 11.99
C TRP A 93 5.88 -15.26 10.84
N LEU A 94 6.94 -14.46 11.01
CA LEU A 94 7.47 -13.57 9.97
C LEU A 94 7.97 -14.33 8.73
N LEU A 95 8.28 -15.61 8.87
CA LEU A 95 8.80 -16.47 7.81
C LEU A 95 7.68 -17.17 7.02
N ILE A 96 6.52 -17.35 7.65
CA ILE A 96 5.37 -18.07 7.08
C ILE A 96 4.58 -17.14 6.17
N ASP A 97 3.95 -17.67 5.11
CA ASP A 97 3.00 -16.86 4.34
C ASP A 97 1.68 -16.71 5.09
N GLN A 98 1.32 -15.47 5.40
CA GLN A 98 0.19 -15.14 6.26
C GLN A 98 -1.04 -14.85 5.43
N SER A 99 -2.20 -15.36 5.85
CA SER A 99 -3.45 -15.04 5.18
C SER A 99 -3.82 -13.57 5.42
N ALA A 100 -4.62 -12.99 4.53
CA ALA A 100 -5.12 -11.62 4.70
C ALA A 100 -5.90 -11.45 6.01
N THR A 101 -6.69 -12.47 6.38
CA THR A 101 -7.46 -12.50 7.62
C THR A 101 -6.58 -12.43 8.87
N ASP A 102 -5.46 -13.18 8.89
CA ASP A 102 -4.56 -13.18 10.04
C ASP A 102 -3.87 -11.82 10.20
N ILE A 103 -3.43 -11.23 9.08
CA ILE A 103 -2.82 -9.90 9.05
C ILE A 103 -3.81 -8.84 9.55
N LEU A 104 -5.06 -8.85 9.10
CA LEU A 104 -6.07 -7.88 9.58
C LEU A 104 -6.37 -8.06 11.07
N THR A 105 -6.47 -9.29 11.54
CA THR A 105 -6.74 -9.60 12.96
C THR A 105 -5.62 -9.07 13.88
N MET A 106 -4.37 -9.11 13.41
CA MET A 106 -3.21 -8.54 14.13
C MET A 106 -3.38 -7.05 14.41
N PHE A 107 -3.86 -6.30 13.41
CA PHE A 107 -4.04 -4.85 13.51
C PHE A 107 -5.46 -4.43 13.92
N ARG A 108 -6.32 -5.40 14.27
CA ARG A 108 -7.73 -5.19 14.67
C ARG A 108 -8.57 -4.54 13.56
N LEU A 109 -8.26 -4.90 12.33
CA LEU A 109 -8.84 -4.34 11.11
C LEU A 109 -9.94 -5.24 10.51
N GLU A 110 -10.31 -6.32 11.18
CA GLU A 110 -11.32 -7.28 10.71
C GLU A 110 -12.77 -6.80 10.98
N LYS A 111 -12.97 -5.90 11.95
CA LYS A 111 -14.28 -5.47 12.43
C LYS A 111 -14.88 -4.32 11.61
N GLY A 112 -15.10 -4.59 10.33
CA GLY A 112 -15.76 -3.69 9.39
C GLY A 112 -14.79 -2.76 8.65
N LEU A 113 -14.91 -2.78 7.32
CA LEU A 113 -13.96 -2.16 6.40
C LEU A 113 -13.85 -0.64 6.55
N SER A 114 -14.97 0.09 6.65
CA SER A 114 -14.92 1.56 6.79
C SER A 114 -14.23 2.00 8.08
N GLY A 115 -14.52 1.33 9.21
CA GLY A 115 -13.86 1.60 10.48
C GLY A 115 -12.37 1.25 10.42
N ALA A 116 -12.05 0.11 9.82
CA ALA A 116 -10.68 -0.35 9.63
C ALA A 116 -9.84 0.65 8.82
N LEU A 117 -10.34 1.13 7.67
CA LEU A 117 -9.65 2.08 6.78
C LEU A 117 -9.37 3.44 7.44
N THR A 118 -10.18 3.85 8.41
CA THR A 118 -9.97 5.09 9.18
C THR A 118 -9.12 4.91 10.44
N SER A 119 -8.79 3.67 10.78
CA SER A 119 -8.09 3.38 12.03
C SER A 119 -6.57 3.56 11.89
N PRO A 120 -5.86 3.89 12.98
CA PRO A 120 -4.40 3.96 12.97
C PRO A 120 -3.73 2.59 12.71
N GLY A 121 -4.49 1.49 12.77
CA GLY A 121 -4.00 0.15 12.47
C GLY A 121 -3.54 -0.01 11.01
N VAL A 122 -4.10 0.75 10.07
CA VAL A 122 -3.69 0.74 8.65
C VAL A 122 -2.21 1.11 8.50
N LYS A 123 -1.78 2.17 9.17
CA LYS A 123 -0.40 2.66 9.11
C LYS A 123 0.58 1.71 9.79
N ALA A 124 0.15 1.07 10.88
CA ALA A 124 0.94 0.02 11.53
C ALA A 124 1.08 -1.21 10.62
N MET A 125 0.01 -1.61 9.93
CA MET A 125 0.04 -2.69 8.95
C MET A 125 0.95 -2.37 7.77
N GLU A 126 0.91 -1.14 7.26
CA GLU A 126 1.79 -0.70 6.18
C GLU A 126 3.28 -0.81 6.55
N ARG A 127 3.66 -0.36 7.76
CA ARG A 127 5.02 -0.51 8.28
C ARG A 127 5.44 -1.96 8.44
N TYR A 128 4.50 -2.79 8.89
CA TYR A 128 4.72 -4.22 9.00
C TYR A 128 4.96 -4.86 7.62
N LEU A 129 4.11 -4.58 6.64
CA LEU A 129 4.25 -5.10 5.29
C LEU A 129 5.55 -4.59 4.63
N THR A 130 5.95 -3.35 4.84
CA THR A 130 7.22 -2.83 4.30
C THR A 130 8.46 -3.41 4.98
N SER A 131 8.40 -3.76 6.26
CA SER A 131 9.55 -4.31 7.02
C SER A 131 9.74 -5.81 6.84
N VAL A 132 8.65 -6.59 6.81
CA VAL A 132 8.68 -8.05 6.76
C VAL A 132 8.71 -8.57 5.33
N ASN A 133 8.19 -7.78 4.38
CA ASN A 133 7.85 -8.27 3.05
C ASN A 133 8.84 -7.86 1.95
N ARG A 134 10.16 -8.05 2.18
CA ARG A 134 11.17 -7.78 1.14
C ARG A 134 11.00 -8.64 -0.12
N HIS A 135 10.21 -9.71 -0.07
CA HIS A 135 10.11 -10.69 -1.17
C HIS A 135 8.68 -11.12 -1.58
N LYS A 136 7.61 -10.90 -0.79
CA LYS A 136 6.25 -11.43 -1.10
C LYS A 136 5.19 -10.37 -1.48
N GLN A 137 5.59 -9.13 -1.82
CA GLN A 137 4.78 -8.07 -2.47
C GLN A 137 3.28 -7.95 -2.06
N LYS A 138 2.89 -8.18 -0.80
CA LYS A 138 1.53 -7.92 -0.32
C LYS A 138 1.41 -6.43 0.02
N SER A 139 0.50 -5.73 -0.63
CA SER A 139 0.15 -4.34 -0.34
C SER A 139 -0.98 -4.26 0.69
N VAL A 140 -1.10 -3.11 1.37
CA VAL A 140 -2.22 -2.86 2.30
C VAL A 140 -3.57 -3.09 1.62
N ILE A 141 -3.75 -2.51 0.42
CA ILE A 141 -4.98 -2.69 -0.34
C ILE A 141 -5.18 -4.13 -0.80
N GLY A 142 -4.11 -4.84 -1.18
CA GLY A 142 -4.19 -6.25 -1.52
C GLY A 142 -4.68 -7.12 -0.36
N VAL A 143 -4.26 -6.82 0.87
CA VAL A 143 -4.74 -7.49 2.09
C VAL A 143 -6.23 -7.18 2.32
N PHE A 144 -6.64 -5.91 2.22
CA PHE A 144 -8.06 -5.54 2.36
C PHE A 144 -8.94 -6.18 1.29
N SER A 145 -8.55 -6.13 0.02
CA SER A 145 -9.28 -6.75 -1.09
C SER A 145 -9.35 -8.27 -0.98
N ALA A 146 -8.31 -8.92 -0.47
CA ALA A 146 -8.32 -10.37 -0.27
C ALA A 146 -9.29 -10.83 0.84
N HIS A 147 -9.58 -9.97 1.83
CA HIS A 147 -10.49 -10.29 2.93
C HIS A 147 -11.92 -9.80 2.70
N TYR A 148 -12.08 -8.56 2.23
CA TYR A 148 -13.38 -7.91 2.03
C TYR A 148 -13.90 -8.00 0.60
N GLY A 149 -13.10 -8.52 -0.35
CA GLY A 149 -13.44 -8.54 -1.75
C GLY A 149 -13.52 -7.15 -2.37
N ASP A 150 -14.39 -7.01 -3.36
CA ASP A 150 -14.51 -5.78 -4.17
C ASP A 150 -15.12 -4.61 -3.40
N ASP A 151 -15.73 -4.86 -2.24
CA ASP A 151 -16.27 -3.82 -1.35
C ASP A 151 -15.15 -2.91 -0.80
N ALA A 152 -13.91 -3.43 -0.73
CA ALA A 152 -12.70 -2.66 -0.42
C ALA A 152 -12.58 -1.42 -1.31
N VAL A 153 -12.82 -1.59 -2.61
CA VAL A 153 -12.63 -0.57 -3.63
C VAL A 153 -13.66 0.54 -3.51
N GLU A 154 -14.94 0.16 -3.39
CA GLU A 154 -16.04 1.12 -3.24
C GLU A 154 -15.94 1.90 -1.92
N THR A 155 -15.53 1.22 -0.86
CA THR A 155 -15.42 1.84 0.46
C THR A 155 -14.29 2.86 0.50
N LEU A 156 -13.18 2.68 -0.23
CA LEU A 156 -12.14 3.71 -0.32
C LEU A 156 -12.69 5.03 -0.85
N VAL A 157 -13.48 5.01 -1.92
CA VAL A 157 -14.11 6.22 -2.47
C VAL A 157 -15.09 6.83 -1.47
N THR A 158 -15.90 5.98 -0.83
CA THR A 158 -16.91 6.43 0.13
C THR A 158 -16.28 7.07 1.38
N VAL A 159 -15.21 6.46 1.91
CA VAL A 159 -14.45 7.00 3.04
C VAL A 159 -13.74 8.28 2.64
N GLN A 160 -13.15 8.36 1.44
CA GLN A 160 -12.50 9.57 0.94
C GLN A 160 -13.44 10.79 0.92
N ARG A 161 -14.74 10.59 0.64
CA ARG A 161 -15.75 11.67 0.61
C ARG A 161 -16.20 12.12 2.00
N THR A 162 -16.04 11.29 3.03
CA THR A 162 -16.65 11.50 4.35
C THR A 162 -15.64 11.79 5.46
N ILE A 163 -14.38 11.38 5.26
CA ILE A 163 -13.32 11.56 6.23
C ILE A 163 -12.93 13.03 6.35
N LYS A 164 -12.81 13.50 7.59
CA LYS A 164 -12.64 14.94 7.92
C LYS A 164 -11.21 15.33 8.26
N THR A 165 -10.34 14.35 8.49
CA THR A 165 -8.96 14.57 8.88
C THR A 165 -8.05 14.55 7.65
N GLU A 166 -7.16 15.53 7.53
CA GLU A 166 -6.20 15.60 6.42
C GLU A 166 -5.28 14.37 6.36
N GLU A 167 -4.77 13.90 7.51
CA GLU A 167 -3.93 12.67 7.56
C GLU A 167 -4.72 11.44 7.08
N GLY A 168 -6.00 11.35 7.44
CA GLY A 168 -6.86 10.27 6.99
C GLY A 168 -7.13 10.36 5.48
N LEU A 169 -7.45 11.55 4.97
CA LEU A 169 -7.64 11.80 3.55
C LEU A 169 -6.42 11.40 2.72
N ASP A 170 -5.22 11.78 3.17
CA ASP A 170 -3.96 11.43 2.54
C ASP A 170 -3.75 9.90 2.51
N THR A 171 -3.97 9.24 3.64
CA THR A 171 -3.88 7.76 3.73
C THR A 171 -4.82 7.08 2.73
N ILE A 172 -6.08 7.51 2.64
CA ILE A 172 -7.06 6.92 1.74
C ILE A 172 -6.70 7.19 0.26
N ARG A 173 -6.22 8.39 -0.07
CA ARG A 173 -5.71 8.72 -1.42
C ARG A 173 -4.53 7.84 -1.80
N GLN A 174 -3.60 7.61 -0.88
CA GLN A 174 -2.46 6.71 -1.11
C GLN A 174 -2.92 5.28 -1.38
N LEU A 175 -3.89 4.77 -0.60
CA LEU A 175 -4.46 3.44 -0.83
C LEU A 175 -5.18 3.32 -2.17
N ARG A 176 -5.97 4.33 -2.56
CA ARG A 176 -6.64 4.37 -3.87
C ARG A 176 -5.63 4.39 -5.01
N ASN A 177 -4.60 5.23 -4.91
CA ASN A 177 -3.52 5.27 -5.91
C ASN A 177 -2.76 3.95 -6.00
N ALA A 178 -2.47 3.32 -4.86
CA ALA A 178 -1.81 2.01 -4.81
C ALA A 178 -2.66 0.91 -5.46
N GLN A 179 -3.99 0.98 -5.31
CA GLN A 179 -4.92 0.06 -5.98
C GLN A 179 -4.84 0.20 -7.51
N LEU A 180 -5.02 1.42 -8.02
CA LEU A 180 -5.00 1.70 -9.46
C LEU A 180 -3.64 1.34 -10.07
N SER A 181 -2.56 1.72 -9.40
CA SER A 181 -1.19 1.38 -9.81
C SER A 181 -0.94 -0.12 -9.80
N GLY A 182 -1.51 -0.86 -8.84
CA GLY A 182 -1.41 -2.31 -8.77
C GLY A 182 -2.09 -2.99 -9.95
N TRP A 183 -3.25 -2.48 -10.38
CA TRP A 183 -3.94 -2.97 -11.57
C TRP A 183 -3.18 -2.68 -12.86
N LEU A 184 -2.62 -1.47 -13.00
CA LEU A 184 -1.74 -1.13 -14.14
C LEU A 184 -0.53 -2.05 -14.21
N LYS A 185 0.17 -2.27 -13.10
CA LYS A 185 1.33 -3.17 -13.03
C LYS A 185 1.01 -4.64 -13.29
N SER A 186 -0.26 -5.00 -13.21
CA SER A 186 -0.75 -6.35 -13.52
C SER A 186 -1.28 -6.45 -14.94
N ASP A 187 -1.01 -5.46 -15.79
CA ASP A 187 -1.41 -5.37 -17.20
C ASP A 187 -2.91 -5.59 -17.42
N ARG A 188 -3.75 -5.16 -16.46
CA ARG A 188 -5.20 -5.27 -16.59
C ARG A 188 -5.69 -4.32 -17.67
N SER A 189 -6.53 -4.79 -18.58
CA SER A 189 -7.22 -3.91 -19.51
C SER A 189 -8.33 -3.12 -18.80
N VAL A 190 -8.85 -2.08 -19.46
CA VAL A 190 -10.04 -1.36 -18.98
C VAL A 190 -11.23 -2.31 -18.83
N ASP A 191 -11.40 -3.25 -19.76
CA ASP A 191 -12.47 -4.26 -19.70
C ASP A 191 -12.28 -5.21 -18.52
N ASP A 192 -11.05 -5.63 -18.23
CA ASP A 192 -10.76 -6.46 -17.04
C ASP A 192 -11.13 -5.73 -15.75
N VAL A 193 -10.83 -4.43 -15.64
CA VAL A 193 -11.19 -3.62 -14.47
C VAL A 193 -12.70 -3.38 -14.41
N PHE A 194 -13.36 -3.19 -15.54
CA PHE A 194 -14.82 -3.08 -15.62
C PHE A 194 -15.52 -4.34 -15.05
N THR A 195 -15.06 -5.52 -15.47
CA THR A 195 -15.57 -6.81 -14.97
C THR A 195 -15.15 -7.07 -13.52
N LEU A 196 -13.93 -6.70 -13.12
CA LEU A 196 -13.46 -6.79 -11.73
C LEU A 196 -14.37 -5.98 -10.79
N LEU A 197 -14.80 -4.80 -11.22
CA LEU A 197 -15.72 -3.94 -10.48
C LEU A 197 -17.19 -4.42 -10.56
N LYS A 198 -17.46 -5.48 -11.34
CA LYS A 198 -18.78 -6.08 -11.54
C LYS A 198 -19.83 -5.08 -12.04
N LEU A 199 -19.41 -4.08 -12.82
CA LEU A 199 -20.28 -2.98 -13.25
C LEU A 199 -21.41 -3.47 -14.18
N GLU A 200 -21.18 -4.54 -14.93
CA GLU A 200 -22.20 -5.22 -15.76
C GLU A 200 -23.44 -5.66 -14.96
N LYS A 201 -23.30 -5.98 -13.66
CA LYS A 201 -24.37 -6.58 -12.85
C LYS A 201 -25.39 -5.55 -12.37
N TYR A 202 -25.04 -4.27 -12.40
CA TYR A 202 -25.85 -3.19 -11.83
C TYR A 202 -26.57 -2.35 -12.90
N GLY A 203 -26.40 -2.69 -14.19
CA GLY A 203 -27.04 -1.98 -15.31
C GLY A 203 -26.84 -0.46 -15.22
N TYR A 204 -27.92 0.30 -15.40
CA TYR A 204 -27.86 1.77 -15.27
C TYR A 204 -27.49 2.26 -13.87
N GLY A 205 -27.76 1.48 -12.82
CA GLY A 205 -27.39 1.82 -11.44
C GLY A 205 -25.88 1.88 -11.23
N ALA A 206 -25.10 1.18 -12.06
CA ALA A 206 -23.64 1.22 -12.05
C ALA A 206 -23.11 2.65 -12.26
N LEU A 207 -23.77 3.45 -13.09
CA LEU A 207 -23.33 4.81 -13.46
C LEU A 207 -23.32 5.79 -12.29
N ALA A 208 -24.15 5.55 -11.26
CA ALA A 208 -24.18 6.35 -10.04
C ALA A 208 -23.31 5.76 -8.91
N SER A 209 -22.71 4.59 -9.13
CA SER A 209 -21.93 3.91 -8.10
C SER A 209 -20.53 4.51 -7.94
N PRO A 210 -19.92 4.45 -6.75
CA PRO A 210 -18.52 4.84 -6.56
C PRO A 210 -17.56 3.99 -7.42
N LYS A 211 -17.96 2.78 -7.81
CA LYS A 211 -17.17 1.90 -8.69
C LYS A 211 -17.00 2.49 -10.10
N MET A 212 -17.98 3.24 -10.61
CA MET A 212 -17.85 3.94 -11.88
C MET A 212 -16.78 5.04 -11.81
N GLU A 213 -16.69 5.76 -10.69
CA GLU A 213 -15.63 6.75 -10.46
C GLU A 213 -14.24 6.09 -10.44
N VAL A 214 -14.13 4.90 -9.83
CA VAL A 214 -12.87 4.13 -9.83
C VAL A 214 -12.47 3.71 -11.24
N LEU A 215 -13.42 3.25 -12.06
CA LEU A 215 -13.14 2.89 -13.45
C LEU A 215 -12.70 4.12 -14.26
N GLU A 216 -13.36 5.26 -14.06
CA GLU A 216 -12.99 6.50 -14.75
C GLU A 216 -11.57 6.94 -14.41
N ASP A 217 -11.20 6.91 -13.14
CA ASP A 217 -9.83 7.19 -12.69
C ASP A 217 -8.83 6.23 -13.36
N TYR A 218 -9.17 4.95 -13.42
CA TYR A 218 -8.32 3.95 -14.06
C TYR A 218 -8.12 4.23 -15.56
N ILE A 219 -9.20 4.51 -16.30
CA ILE A 219 -9.15 4.89 -17.72
C ILE A 219 -8.28 6.14 -17.92
N ASN A 220 -8.33 7.10 -17.00
CA ASN A 220 -7.52 8.31 -17.09
C ASN A 220 -6.02 8.03 -16.88
N LEU A 221 -5.67 6.99 -16.11
CA LEU A 221 -4.29 6.56 -15.89
C LEU A 221 -3.76 5.59 -16.95
N PHE A 222 -4.64 4.86 -17.65
CA PHE A 222 -4.26 3.83 -18.64
C PHE A 222 -3.73 4.39 -19.98
N LYS A 223 -3.83 5.71 -20.19
CA LYS A 223 -3.53 6.39 -21.46
C LYS A 223 -2.05 6.43 -21.81
#